data_AF-D0LG43-F1
#
_entry.id   AF-D0LG43-F1
#
_cell.length_a   1.000
_cell.length_b   1.000
_cell.length_c   1.000
_cell.angle_alpha   90.00
_cell.angle_beta   90.00
_cell.angle_gamma   90.00
#
_symmetry.space_group_name_H-M   'P 1'
#
loop_
_entity.id
_entity.type
_entity.pdbx_description
1 polymer ?
#
loop_
_entity_poly.entity_id
_entity_poly.type
_entity_poly.pdbx_seq_one_letter_code
_entity_poly.pdbx_strand_id
1 'polypeptide(L)'
;MAERVADFHSLRERLRLQGKLSTRTALRVGSSAGGDFDTADLPIMRDADGRPFLPGASLKGVVRSTVEALLRGASGPARREADLWACDPFAMERDAKQHACGYHEPGRRKHHNTEQHCAACRLFGSHLVASHARFCDALLVSSERRIPIETRDGVAIDRDLGTVHGGKKYDFEVVSPGASFAIEVFVDNPTDWLLGLLVMGFDQLSEGFSALGGFTSRGLGRVELSWSSLTRIDAATLLEGGDATCSEGEKLTDTMSGWRTALAERAGLAAAASAQEGAS
;
A
#
# COMPACT_ATOMS: atom_id res chain seq x y z
N MET A 1 10.23 -28.53 -4.30
CA MET A 1 10.11 -27.81 -5.59
C MET A 1 10.22 -26.33 -5.27
N ALA A 2 11.28 -25.66 -5.74
CA ALA A 2 11.56 -24.27 -5.36
C ALA A 2 10.34 -23.38 -5.64
N GLU A 3 9.87 -22.70 -4.60
CA GLU A 3 8.87 -21.63 -4.64
C GLU A 3 9.50 -20.50 -5.48
N ARG A 4 9.49 -20.64 -6.81
CA ARG A 4 10.06 -19.66 -7.74
C ARG A 4 9.10 -18.48 -7.87
N VAL A 5 8.91 -17.76 -6.77
CA VAL A 5 8.30 -16.42 -6.64
C VAL A 5 9.17 -15.35 -7.33
N ALA A 6 10.14 -15.78 -8.12
CA ALA A 6 11.44 -15.14 -8.12
C ALA A 6 11.80 -14.50 -9.47
N ASP A 7 11.06 -14.79 -10.54
CA ASP A 7 11.43 -14.27 -11.84
C ASP A 7 10.20 -13.89 -12.66
N PHE A 8 10.07 -12.59 -12.94
CA PHE A 8 9.08 -12.04 -13.87
C PHE A 8 9.36 -12.44 -15.32
N HIS A 9 10.41 -13.24 -15.57
CA HIS A 9 10.67 -13.88 -16.86
C HIS A 9 9.46 -14.67 -17.38
N SER A 10 8.63 -15.26 -16.50
CA SER A 10 7.41 -15.97 -16.90
C SER A 10 6.21 -15.52 -16.07
N LEU A 11 5.11 -15.15 -16.74
CA LEU A 11 3.81 -15.03 -16.10
C LEU A 11 3.22 -16.44 -15.91
N ARG A 12 2.79 -16.77 -14.69
CA ARG A 12 2.04 -17.99 -14.37
C ARG A 12 0.59 -17.64 -14.11
N GLU A 13 0.36 -16.66 -13.25
CA GLU A 13 -0.96 -16.14 -12.94
C GLU A 13 -0.93 -14.64 -12.70
N ARG A 14 -2.05 -13.99 -12.98
CA ARG A 14 -2.32 -12.59 -12.69
C ARG A 14 -3.61 -12.48 -11.92
N LEU A 15 -3.54 -11.75 -10.81
CA LEU A 15 -4.69 -11.38 -10.01
C LEU A 15 -4.98 -9.89 -10.23
N ARG A 16 -6.26 -9.53 -10.19
CA ARG A 16 -6.73 -8.16 -10.17
C ARG A 16 -7.73 -8.01 -9.03
N LEU A 17 -7.37 -7.24 -8.03
CA LEU A 17 -8.23 -6.85 -6.92
C LEU A 17 -8.85 -5.49 -7.23
N GLN A 18 -10.17 -5.42 -7.16
CA GLN A 18 -10.91 -4.17 -7.36
C GLN A 18 -11.76 -3.87 -6.13
N GLY A 19 -11.93 -2.59 -5.85
CA GLY A 19 -12.71 -2.16 -4.70
C GLY A 19 -12.95 -0.66 -4.69
N LYS A 20 -13.39 -0.18 -3.53
CA LYS A 20 -13.65 1.22 -3.24
C LYS A 20 -12.96 1.62 -1.95
N LEU A 21 -12.28 2.75 -1.99
CA LEU A 21 -11.65 3.40 -0.85
C LEU A 21 -12.46 4.66 -0.52
N SER A 22 -13.01 4.74 0.69
CA SER A 22 -13.85 5.85 1.14
C SER A 22 -13.14 6.63 2.23
N THR A 23 -13.19 7.96 2.17
CA THR A 23 -12.56 8.82 3.18
C THR A 23 -13.44 8.92 4.43
N ARG A 24 -12.91 8.56 5.60
CA ARG A 24 -13.61 8.75 6.90
C ARG A 24 -13.35 10.13 7.49
N THR A 25 -12.17 10.68 7.21
CA THR A 25 -11.76 12.05 7.54
C THR A 25 -11.29 12.73 6.27
N ALA A 26 -11.12 14.06 6.32
CA ALA A 26 -10.60 14.79 5.18
C ALA A 26 -9.22 14.25 4.77
N LEU A 27 -8.97 14.22 3.46
CA LEU A 27 -7.80 13.60 2.88
C LEU A 27 -7.01 14.63 2.10
N ARG A 28 -5.70 14.74 2.36
CA ARG A 28 -4.82 15.63 1.61
C ARG A 28 -3.78 14.82 0.86
N VAL A 29 -3.83 14.83 -0.46
CA VAL A 29 -2.76 14.30 -1.30
C VAL A 29 -2.14 15.45 -2.06
N GLY A 30 -1.06 16.00 -1.49
CA GLY A 30 -0.43 17.21 -2.01
C GLY A 30 0.32 16.95 -3.31
N SER A 31 0.21 17.89 -4.26
CA SER A 31 1.13 17.96 -5.39
C SER A 31 2.50 18.48 -4.91
N SER A 32 3.60 17.93 -5.43
CA SER A 32 4.93 18.54 -5.27
C SER A 32 5.19 19.66 -6.28
N ALA A 33 4.34 19.77 -7.31
CA ALA A 33 4.29 20.90 -8.21
C ALA A 33 3.38 21.96 -7.60
N GLY A 34 3.95 22.84 -6.77
CA GLY A 34 3.35 24.15 -6.52
C GLY A 34 3.56 24.99 -7.77
N GLY A 35 2.51 25.14 -8.58
CA GLY A 35 2.50 26.10 -9.67
C GLY A 35 2.05 27.46 -9.16
N ASP A 36 2.58 28.55 -9.72
CA ASP A 36 2.24 29.96 -9.40
C ASP A 36 0.76 30.34 -9.60
N PHE A 37 -0.12 29.40 -9.98
CA PHE A 37 -1.53 29.62 -10.29
C PHE A 37 -2.52 28.91 -9.34
N ASP A 38 -2.04 28.20 -8.32
CA ASP A 38 -2.95 27.59 -7.34
C ASP A 38 -3.43 28.61 -6.31
N THR A 39 -4.74 28.64 -6.05
CA THR A 39 -5.39 29.56 -5.11
C THR A 39 -5.06 29.30 -3.65
N ALA A 40 -4.52 28.12 -3.32
CA ALA A 40 -4.13 27.74 -1.98
C ALA A 40 -2.61 27.49 -1.93
N ASP A 41 -1.98 27.79 -0.80
CA ASP A 41 -0.54 27.58 -0.56
C ASP A 41 -0.14 26.11 -0.76
N LEU A 42 -1.09 25.20 -0.51
CA LEU A 42 -0.88 23.77 -0.45
C LEU A 42 -2.03 23.01 -1.16
N PRO A 43 -1.98 22.92 -2.50
CA PRO A 43 -3.02 22.30 -3.33
C PRO A 43 -3.00 20.77 -3.27
N ILE A 44 -4.13 20.14 -3.63
CA ILE A 44 -4.21 18.69 -3.85
C ILE A 44 -3.93 18.31 -5.31
N MET A 45 -3.50 17.07 -5.54
CA MET A 45 -3.37 16.53 -6.91
C MET A 45 -4.74 16.38 -7.58
N ARG A 46 -4.80 16.78 -8.85
CA ARG A 46 -5.99 16.72 -9.70
C ARG A 46 -5.67 16.07 -11.04
N ASP A 47 -6.63 15.38 -11.62
CA ASP A 47 -6.55 14.86 -12.98
C ASP A 47 -6.76 15.99 -14.02
N ALA A 48 -6.74 15.62 -15.31
CA ALA A 48 -6.93 16.57 -16.40
C ALA A 48 -8.31 17.26 -16.38
N ASP A 49 -9.30 16.68 -15.70
CA ASP A 49 -10.65 17.23 -15.53
C ASP A 49 -10.79 18.06 -14.25
N GLY A 50 -9.69 18.29 -13.52
CA GLY A 50 -9.66 19.05 -12.27
C GLY A 50 -10.21 18.29 -11.07
N ARG A 51 -10.43 16.98 -11.17
CA ARG A 51 -10.95 16.14 -10.08
C ARG A 51 -9.81 15.55 -9.25
N PRO A 52 -9.99 15.43 -7.93
CA PRO A 52 -8.97 14.83 -7.09
C PRO A 52 -8.83 13.35 -7.44
N PHE A 53 -7.60 12.86 -7.39
CA PHE A 53 -7.30 11.43 -7.50
C PHE A 53 -6.24 11.03 -6.48
N LEU A 54 -6.14 9.73 -6.23
CA LEU A 54 -5.13 9.13 -5.37
C LEU A 54 -4.07 8.45 -6.25
N PRO A 55 -2.83 8.94 -6.27
CA PRO A 55 -1.76 8.27 -6.99
C PRO A 55 -1.52 6.85 -6.45
N GLY A 56 -1.39 5.88 -7.34
CA GLY A 56 -1.07 4.49 -6.98
C GLY A 56 0.25 4.40 -6.23
N ALA A 57 1.20 5.28 -6.53
CA ALA A 57 2.46 5.40 -5.81
C ALA A 57 2.28 5.83 -4.34
N SER A 58 1.37 6.77 -4.07
CA SER A 58 1.08 7.22 -2.69
C SER A 58 0.42 6.11 -1.88
N LEU A 59 -0.55 5.42 -2.46
CA LEU A 59 -1.21 4.28 -1.82
C LEU A 59 -0.24 3.13 -1.56
N LYS A 60 0.54 2.76 -2.57
CA LYS A 60 1.60 1.75 -2.45
C LYS A 60 2.62 2.12 -1.38
N GLY A 61 3.02 3.38 -1.31
CA GLY A 61 3.99 3.87 -0.34
C GLY A 61 3.50 3.68 1.11
N VAL A 62 2.24 4.04 1.39
CA VAL A 62 1.65 3.86 2.72
C VAL A 62 1.57 2.38 3.07
N VAL A 63 0.95 1.55 2.22
CA VAL A 63 0.82 0.10 2.47
C VAL A 63 2.20 -0.56 2.64
N ARG A 64 3.17 -0.21 1.79
CA ARG A 64 4.55 -0.68 1.92
C ARG A 64 5.18 -0.29 3.25
N SER A 65 5.09 0.98 3.64
CA SER A 65 5.69 1.46 4.89
C SER A 65 5.09 0.79 6.12
N THR A 66 3.79 0.53 6.12
CA THR A 66 3.08 -0.22 7.17
C THR A 66 3.60 -1.65 7.26
N VAL A 67 3.71 -2.35 6.13
CA VAL A 67 4.22 -3.73 6.08
C VAL A 67 5.69 -3.78 6.50
N GLU A 68 6.52 -2.82 6.06
CA GLU A 68 7.93 -2.74 6.48
C GLU A 68 8.07 -2.53 7.98
N ALA A 69 7.28 -1.61 8.57
CA ALA A 69 7.28 -1.36 10.01
C ALA A 69 6.88 -2.61 10.80
N LEU A 70 5.83 -3.30 10.36
CA LEU A 70 5.39 -4.56 10.96
C LEU A 70 6.48 -5.63 10.89
N LEU A 71 7.05 -5.86 9.70
CA LEU A 71 8.09 -6.87 9.50
C LEU A 71 9.34 -6.56 10.33
N ARG A 72 9.77 -5.30 10.43
CA ARG A 72 10.90 -4.89 11.28
C ARG A 72 10.58 -5.05 12.78
N GLY A 73 9.37 -4.69 13.20
CA GLY A 73 8.93 -4.83 14.60
C GLY A 73 8.79 -6.29 15.04
N ALA A 74 8.33 -7.16 14.14
CA ALA A 74 8.22 -8.60 14.38
C ALA A 74 9.50 -9.38 14.05
N SER A 75 10.57 -8.71 13.60
CA SER A 75 11.79 -9.39 13.16
C SER A 75 12.48 -10.11 14.32
N GLY A 76 12.81 -11.38 14.10
CA GLY A 76 13.60 -12.23 14.98
C GLY A 76 14.23 -13.39 14.18
N PRO A 77 15.11 -14.22 14.78
CA PRO A 77 15.80 -15.30 14.05
C PRO A 77 14.84 -16.23 13.30
N ALA A 78 13.82 -16.75 13.99
CA ALA A 78 12.80 -17.63 13.39
C ALA A 78 12.00 -16.95 12.26
N ARG A 79 11.79 -15.64 12.33
CA ARG A 79 11.07 -14.86 11.31
C ARG A 79 11.93 -14.63 10.07
N ARG A 80 13.25 -14.42 10.26
CA ARG A 80 14.20 -14.34 9.13
C ARG A 80 14.33 -15.67 8.40
N GLU A 81 14.38 -16.78 9.13
CA GLU A 81 14.38 -18.13 8.55
C GLU A 81 13.11 -18.41 7.72
N ALA A 82 11.98 -17.82 8.10
CA ALA A 82 10.72 -17.89 7.37
C ALA A 82 10.58 -16.84 6.23
N ASP A 83 11.64 -16.12 5.86
CA ASP A 83 11.63 -14.98 4.93
C ASP A 83 10.73 -13.78 5.35
N LEU A 84 10.25 -13.74 6.59
CA LEU A 84 9.40 -12.67 7.11
C LEU A 84 10.25 -11.56 7.75
N TRP A 85 10.91 -10.78 6.90
CA TRP A 85 11.70 -9.62 7.30
C TRP A 85 11.63 -8.50 6.27
N ALA A 86 12.05 -7.30 6.65
CA ALA A 86 12.21 -6.15 5.77
C ALA A 86 13.60 -5.52 5.95
N CYS A 87 14.25 -5.16 4.84
CA CYS A 87 15.52 -4.42 4.89
C CYS A 87 15.28 -2.95 5.26
N ASP A 88 16.34 -2.26 5.71
CA ASP A 88 16.31 -0.82 5.94
C ASP A 88 17.20 -0.07 4.92
N PRO A 89 16.63 0.48 3.83
CA PRO A 89 17.41 1.23 2.84
C PRO A 89 17.89 2.60 3.36
N PHE A 90 17.36 3.08 4.49
CA PHE A 90 17.68 4.38 5.08
C PHE A 90 18.63 4.28 6.28
N ALA A 91 19.16 3.09 6.57
CA ALA A 91 20.14 2.94 7.63
C ALA A 91 21.34 3.87 7.39
N MET A 92 21.70 4.65 8.42
CA MET A 92 22.76 5.66 8.32
C MET A 92 24.17 5.03 8.29
N GLU A 93 24.30 3.83 8.84
CA GLU A 93 25.52 3.05 8.82
C GLU A 93 25.79 2.51 7.41
N ARG A 94 26.98 2.80 6.86
CA ARG A 94 27.37 2.36 5.50
C ARG A 94 27.20 0.86 5.32
N ASP A 95 27.60 0.08 6.31
CA ASP A 95 27.52 -1.38 6.26
C ASP A 95 26.06 -1.84 6.20
N ALA A 96 25.17 -1.27 7.02
CA ALA A 96 23.74 -1.58 6.97
C ALA A 96 23.11 -1.22 5.61
N LYS A 97 23.52 -0.11 4.99
CA LYS A 97 23.06 0.30 3.66
C LYS A 97 23.45 -0.68 2.55
N GLN A 98 24.63 -1.32 2.66
CA GLN A 98 25.06 -2.35 1.72
C GLN A 98 24.22 -3.63 1.81
N HIS A 99 23.57 -3.87 2.95
CA HIS A 99 22.66 -5.01 3.16
C HIS A 99 21.22 -4.72 2.70
N ALA A 100 20.92 -3.51 2.20
CA ALA A 100 19.60 -3.20 1.68
C ALA A 100 19.38 -3.91 0.33
N CYS A 101 18.20 -4.51 0.15
CA CYS A 101 17.89 -5.29 -1.05
C CYS A 101 17.94 -4.47 -2.36
N GLY A 102 17.83 -3.14 -2.28
CA GLY A 102 17.95 -2.24 -3.42
C GLY A 102 19.36 -1.70 -3.68
N TYR A 103 20.35 -2.05 -2.84
CA TYR A 103 21.72 -1.56 -2.98
C TYR A 103 22.41 -2.22 -4.17
N HIS A 104 23.03 -1.41 -5.02
CA HIS A 104 23.83 -1.86 -6.14
C HIS A 104 25.20 -1.22 -6.07
N GLU A 105 26.24 -2.05 -6.07
CA GLU A 105 27.62 -1.57 -6.14
C GLU A 105 27.95 -1.14 -7.59
N PRO A 106 28.35 0.11 -7.83
CA PRO A 106 28.76 0.56 -9.15
C PRO A 106 29.87 -0.33 -9.73
N GLY A 107 29.72 -0.75 -10.99
CA GLY A 107 30.70 -1.61 -11.66
C GLY A 107 30.49 -3.12 -11.46
N ARG A 108 29.57 -3.56 -10.59
CA ARG A 108 29.13 -4.97 -10.53
C ARG A 108 27.88 -5.23 -11.36
N ARG A 109 27.70 -6.45 -11.83
CA ARG A 109 26.40 -6.88 -12.41
C ARG A 109 25.33 -6.88 -11.31
N LYS A 110 24.11 -6.50 -11.69
CA LYS A 110 22.95 -6.59 -10.80
C LYS A 110 22.70 -8.07 -10.47
N HIS A 111 22.64 -8.42 -9.19
CA HIS A 111 22.20 -9.75 -8.76
C HIS A 111 20.68 -9.81 -8.92
N HIS A 112 20.17 -10.77 -9.70
CA HIS A 112 18.74 -10.94 -9.98
C HIS A 112 18.06 -11.95 -9.04
N ASN A 113 18.77 -12.50 -8.06
CA ASN A 113 18.20 -13.52 -7.17
C ASN A 113 17.27 -12.88 -6.13
N THR A 114 16.00 -12.77 -6.50
CA THR A 114 14.87 -12.33 -5.68
C THR A 114 14.65 -13.17 -4.41
N GLU A 115 15.14 -14.40 -4.32
CA GLU A 115 15.08 -15.21 -3.09
C GLU A 115 15.94 -14.59 -1.97
N GLN A 116 16.89 -13.72 -2.29
CA GLN A 116 17.69 -12.99 -1.29
C GLN A 116 17.05 -11.65 -0.88
N HIS A 117 15.93 -11.27 -1.51
CA HIS A 117 15.22 -10.04 -1.17
C HIS A 117 14.26 -10.27 -0.01
N CYS A 118 14.15 -9.27 0.85
CA CYS A 118 13.19 -9.26 1.94
C CYS A 118 11.74 -9.32 1.43
N ALA A 119 10.81 -9.79 2.26
CA ALA A 119 9.40 -9.94 1.89
C ALA A 119 8.78 -8.64 1.32
N ALA A 120 9.09 -7.50 1.93
CA ALA A 120 8.62 -6.20 1.45
C ALA A 120 9.15 -5.86 0.05
N CYS A 121 10.43 -6.12 -0.23
CA CYS A 121 11.00 -5.88 -1.56
C CYS A 121 10.54 -6.88 -2.61
N ARG A 122 10.19 -8.12 -2.23
CA ARG A 122 9.51 -9.06 -3.12
C ARG A 122 8.14 -8.48 -3.50
N LEU A 123 7.30 -8.16 -2.52
CA LEU A 123 5.93 -7.69 -2.76
C LEU A 123 5.85 -6.33 -3.49
N PHE A 124 6.63 -5.34 -3.04
CA PHE A 124 6.55 -3.94 -3.50
C PHE A 124 7.68 -3.52 -4.44
N GLY A 125 8.67 -4.38 -4.70
CA GLY A 125 9.81 -4.10 -5.56
C GLY A 125 10.90 -3.23 -4.90
N SER A 126 12.02 -3.11 -5.61
CA SER A 126 13.18 -2.29 -5.26
C SER A 126 13.88 -1.80 -6.54
N HIS A 127 15.03 -1.11 -6.42
CA HIS A 127 15.82 -0.71 -7.59
C HIS A 127 16.40 -1.89 -8.39
N LEU A 128 16.43 -3.10 -7.82
CA LEU A 128 16.99 -4.30 -8.44
C LEU A 128 15.93 -5.33 -8.85
N VAL A 129 14.73 -5.27 -8.26
CA VAL A 129 13.68 -6.29 -8.41
C VAL A 129 12.34 -5.62 -8.68
N ALA A 130 11.63 -6.14 -9.68
CA ALA A 130 10.29 -5.67 -10.02
C ALA A 130 9.28 -6.03 -8.92
N SER A 131 8.22 -5.25 -8.84
CA SER A 131 7.17 -5.41 -7.84
C SER A 131 6.14 -6.45 -8.28
N HIS A 132 5.75 -7.38 -7.40
CA HIS A 132 4.59 -8.24 -7.67
C HIS A 132 3.30 -7.42 -7.71
N ALA A 133 3.13 -6.49 -6.78
CA ALA A 133 1.95 -5.66 -6.68
C ALA A 133 2.11 -4.33 -7.45
N ARG A 134 1.20 -4.07 -8.39
CA ARG A 134 1.06 -2.80 -9.13
C ARG A 134 -0.23 -2.13 -8.72
N PHE A 135 -0.11 -0.88 -8.30
CA PHE A 135 -1.21 -0.07 -7.81
C PHE A 135 -1.57 0.94 -8.89
N CYS A 136 -2.81 0.94 -9.33
CA CYS A 136 -3.31 1.95 -10.26
C CYS A 136 -3.66 3.24 -9.50
N ASP A 137 -3.68 4.35 -10.22
CA ASP A 137 -4.23 5.60 -9.70
C ASP A 137 -5.71 5.41 -9.42
N ALA A 138 -6.14 5.72 -8.20
CA ALA A 138 -7.52 5.56 -7.79
C ALA A 138 -8.29 6.86 -8.05
N LEU A 139 -9.20 6.79 -9.02
CA LEU A 139 -10.00 7.93 -9.50
C LEU A 139 -11.24 8.12 -8.63
N LEU A 140 -11.67 9.37 -8.49
CA LEU A 140 -12.91 9.71 -7.77
C LEU A 140 -14.13 9.07 -8.47
N VAL A 141 -14.96 8.38 -7.70
CA VAL A 141 -16.18 7.73 -8.20
C VAL A 141 -17.22 8.80 -8.54
N SER A 142 -17.71 8.77 -9.78
CA SER A 142 -18.47 9.86 -10.43
C SER A 142 -19.87 10.17 -9.88
N SER A 143 -20.31 9.52 -8.80
CA SER A 143 -21.64 9.72 -8.23
C SER A 143 -21.82 11.05 -7.49
N GLU A 144 -20.74 11.79 -7.24
CA GLU A 144 -20.79 13.03 -6.48
C GLU A 144 -21.10 14.24 -7.37
N ARG A 145 -22.23 14.92 -7.13
CA ARG A 145 -22.68 16.10 -7.89
C ARG A 145 -21.73 17.30 -7.79
N ARG A 146 -20.87 17.33 -6.78
CA ARG A 146 -19.86 18.37 -6.54
C ARG A 146 -18.53 17.70 -6.27
N ILE A 147 -17.45 18.29 -6.77
CA ILE A 147 -16.09 17.85 -6.47
C ILE A 147 -15.88 18.11 -4.96
N PRO A 148 -15.60 17.09 -4.14
CA PRO A 148 -15.56 17.19 -2.69
C PRO A 148 -14.25 17.84 -2.23
N ILE A 149 -14.01 19.12 -2.54
CA ILE A 149 -12.80 19.85 -2.14
C ILE A 149 -13.18 20.95 -1.15
N GLU A 150 -12.45 21.02 -0.05
CA GLU A 150 -12.51 22.06 0.96
C GLU A 150 -11.14 22.73 1.09
N THR A 151 -11.13 24.06 1.25
CA THR A 151 -9.95 24.81 1.70
C THR A 151 -10.02 24.99 3.21
N ARG A 152 -8.93 24.67 3.91
CA ARG A 152 -8.82 24.81 5.37
C ARG A 152 -7.63 25.68 5.73
N ASP A 153 -7.77 26.42 6.83
CA ASP A 153 -6.70 27.26 7.37
C ASP A 153 -5.79 26.49 8.34
N GLY A 154 -4.50 26.80 8.27
CA GLY A 154 -3.48 26.38 9.20
C GLY A 154 -2.72 27.59 9.77
N VAL A 155 -2.22 27.44 10.99
CA VAL A 155 -1.42 28.47 11.67
C VAL A 155 -0.11 27.85 12.13
N ALA A 156 1.02 28.49 11.81
CA ALA A 156 2.30 28.12 12.39
C ALA A 156 2.44 28.79 13.78
N ILE A 157 2.49 27.99 14.83
CA ILE A 157 2.67 28.47 16.20
C ILE A 157 4.14 28.33 16.59
N ASP A 158 4.75 29.44 17.02
CA ASP A 158 6.03 29.44 17.69
C ASP A 158 5.83 28.90 19.11
N ARG A 159 6.47 27.77 19.43
CA ARG A 159 6.30 27.10 20.72
C ARG A 159 7.01 27.83 21.86
N ASP A 160 8.05 28.60 21.56
CA ASP A 160 8.83 29.33 22.55
C ASP A 160 8.16 30.67 22.88
N LEU A 161 7.60 31.34 21.87
CA LEU A 161 6.92 32.63 22.04
C LEU A 161 5.42 32.50 22.34
N GLY A 162 4.82 31.32 22.16
CA GLY A 162 3.38 31.10 22.31
C GLY A 162 2.52 31.94 21.35
N THR A 163 3.13 32.49 20.30
CA THR A 163 2.49 33.37 19.31
C THR A 163 2.54 32.75 17.92
N VAL A 164 1.78 33.30 16.98
CA VAL A 164 1.88 32.89 15.57
C VAL A 164 3.28 33.26 15.07
N HIS A 165 4.05 32.28 14.63
CA HIS A 165 5.41 32.49 14.15
C HIS A 165 5.37 33.38 12.89
N GLY A 166 5.71 34.67 13.06
CA GLY A 166 5.74 35.66 11.98
C GLY A 166 4.42 35.88 11.24
N GLY A 167 3.26 35.64 11.87
CA GLY A 167 1.94 35.87 11.24
C GLY A 167 1.59 34.92 10.09
N LYS A 168 2.33 33.80 9.91
CA LYS A 168 2.13 32.87 8.79
C LYS A 168 0.91 31.97 9.02
N LYS A 169 -0.26 32.50 8.65
CA LYS A 169 -1.40 31.71 8.22
C LYS A 169 -1.04 31.10 6.86
N TYR A 170 -1.45 29.87 6.64
CA TYR A 170 -1.41 29.24 5.34
C TYR A 170 -2.71 28.48 5.16
N ASP A 171 -3.17 28.35 3.93
CA ASP A 171 -4.31 27.51 3.62
C ASP A 171 -3.86 26.21 2.95
N PHE A 172 -4.75 25.22 2.94
CA PHE A 172 -4.50 23.97 2.26
C PHE A 172 -5.80 23.33 1.81
N GLU A 173 -5.74 22.70 0.66
CA GLU A 173 -6.87 21.95 0.14
C GLU A 173 -6.90 20.54 0.71
N VAL A 174 -8.11 20.05 0.90
CA VAL A 174 -8.40 18.66 1.28
C VAL A 174 -9.59 18.16 0.49
N VAL A 175 -9.62 16.85 0.28
CA VAL A 175 -10.82 16.13 -0.12
C VAL A 175 -11.72 15.97 1.10
N SER A 176 -12.99 16.34 0.99
CA SER A 176 -13.99 16.20 2.06
C SER A 176 -14.16 14.74 2.49
N PRO A 177 -14.49 14.49 3.77
CA PRO A 177 -14.91 13.16 4.22
C PRO A 177 -16.12 12.65 3.40
N GLY A 178 -16.20 11.34 3.21
CA GLY A 178 -17.24 10.67 2.44
C GLY A 178 -16.88 10.47 0.96
N ALA A 179 -15.84 11.15 0.47
CA ALA A 179 -15.34 10.98 -0.89
C ALA A 179 -14.89 9.55 -1.16
N SER A 180 -15.20 9.05 -2.35
CA SER A 180 -15.01 7.66 -2.74
C SER A 180 -14.09 7.51 -3.96
N PHE A 181 -13.09 6.64 -3.88
CA PHE A 181 -12.12 6.38 -4.95
C PHE A 181 -12.17 4.91 -5.39
N ALA A 182 -12.14 4.66 -6.70
CA ALA A 182 -12.08 3.31 -7.25
C ALA A 182 -10.63 2.80 -7.20
N ILE A 183 -10.37 1.75 -6.42
CA ILE A 183 -9.04 1.19 -6.24
C ILE A 183 -8.89 -0.09 -7.08
N GLU A 184 -7.75 -0.22 -7.73
CA GLU A 184 -7.36 -1.41 -8.49
C GLU A 184 -5.90 -1.77 -8.23
N VAL A 185 -5.66 -3.05 -7.90
CA VAL A 185 -4.33 -3.60 -7.64
C VAL A 185 -4.14 -4.88 -8.45
N PHE A 186 -3.09 -4.91 -9.27
CA PHE A 186 -2.69 -6.11 -10.00
C PHE A 186 -1.55 -6.81 -9.27
N VAL A 187 -1.63 -8.13 -9.16
CA VAL A 187 -0.57 -8.94 -8.55
C VAL A 187 -0.19 -10.07 -9.49
N ASP A 188 1.06 -10.09 -9.96
CA ASP A 188 1.57 -11.14 -10.85
C ASP A 188 2.36 -12.17 -10.05
N ASN A 189 2.10 -13.46 -10.29
CA ASN A 189 2.77 -14.59 -9.63
C ASN A 189 2.85 -14.49 -8.08
N PRO A 190 1.77 -14.12 -7.37
CA PRO A 190 1.83 -14.05 -5.92
C PRO A 190 2.00 -15.44 -5.29
N THR A 191 2.59 -15.46 -4.10
CA THR A 191 2.33 -16.54 -3.14
C THR A 191 1.26 -16.11 -2.16
N ASP A 192 0.54 -17.07 -1.61
CA ASP A 192 -0.56 -16.80 -0.69
C ASP A 192 -0.12 -16.02 0.55
N TRP A 193 1.07 -16.32 1.09
CA TRP A 193 1.61 -15.59 2.25
C TRP A 193 2.01 -14.14 1.91
N LEU A 194 2.47 -13.86 0.68
CA LEU A 194 2.75 -12.48 0.22
C LEU A 194 1.44 -11.70 0.04
N LEU A 195 0.39 -12.36 -0.46
CA LEU A 195 -0.96 -11.77 -0.50
C LEU A 195 -1.49 -11.54 0.91
N GLY A 196 -1.19 -12.41 1.87
CA GLY A 196 -1.50 -12.20 3.28
C GLY A 196 -0.86 -10.92 3.82
N LEU A 197 0.41 -10.65 3.48
CA LEU A 197 1.08 -9.39 3.85
C LEU A 197 0.44 -8.17 3.17
N LEU A 198 0.08 -8.29 1.89
CA LEU A 198 -0.58 -7.23 1.14
C LEU A 198 -1.92 -6.85 1.77
N VAL A 199 -2.77 -7.86 2.01
CA VAL A 199 -4.09 -7.70 2.62
C VAL A 199 -3.96 -7.13 4.03
N MET A 200 -3.04 -7.64 4.84
CA MET A 200 -2.79 -7.09 6.18
C MET A 200 -2.37 -5.62 6.14
N GLY A 201 -1.55 -5.20 5.17
CA GLY A 201 -1.20 -3.80 4.98
C GLY A 201 -2.42 -2.92 4.65
N PHE A 202 -3.36 -3.44 3.88
CA PHE A 202 -4.64 -2.78 3.61
C PHE A 202 -5.58 -2.78 4.81
N ASP A 203 -5.63 -3.85 5.60
CA ASP A 203 -6.42 -3.93 6.83
C ASP A 203 -5.99 -2.83 7.80
N GLN A 204 -4.69 -2.68 8.04
CA GLN A 204 -4.14 -1.62 8.90
C GLN A 204 -4.49 -0.20 8.42
N LEU A 205 -4.61 -0.01 7.10
CA LEU A 205 -5.06 1.26 6.54
C LEU A 205 -6.56 1.48 6.75
N SER A 206 -7.38 0.45 6.54
CA SER A 206 -8.84 0.48 6.71
C SER A 206 -9.27 0.65 8.17
N GLU A 207 -8.55 -0.01 9.09
CA GLU A 207 -8.75 0.08 10.54
C GLU A 207 -8.32 1.45 11.11
N GLY A 208 -7.58 2.24 10.32
CA GLY A 208 -7.13 3.58 10.69
C GLY A 208 -5.88 3.62 11.56
N PHE A 209 -5.16 2.50 11.71
CA PHE A 209 -3.81 2.46 12.29
C PHE A 209 -2.79 3.17 11.39
N SER A 210 -2.94 2.99 10.07
CA SER A 210 -2.24 3.77 9.06
C SER A 210 -3.16 4.85 8.48
N ALA A 211 -2.57 5.92 7.96
CA ALA A 211 -3.31 7.03 7.37
C ALA A 211 -2.68 7.45 6.04
N LEU A 212 -3.52 7.91 5.12
CA LEU A 212 -3.14 8.26 3.76
C LEU A 212 -2.91 9.76 3.61
N GLY A 213 -1.86 10.13 2.88
CA GLY A 213 -1.59 11.52 2.49
C GLY A 213 -0.85 12.35 3.54
N GLY A 214 -1.00 13.67 3.46
CA GLY A 214 -0.38 14.64 4.35
C GLY A 214 -1.22 14.94 5.59
N PHE A 215 -0.57 15.50 6.62
CA PHE A 215 -1.22 15.92 7.87
C PHE A 215 -1.95 14.80 8.62
N THR A 216 -1.46 13.57 8.48
CA THR A 216 -2.01 12.36 9.12
C THR A 216 -2.00 12.40 10.64
N SER A 217 -1.03 13.09 11.24
CA SER A 217 -0.94 13.36 12.69
C SER A 217 -1.85 14.49 13.17
N ARG A 218 -2.50 15.22 12.26
CA ARG A 218 -3.44 16.32 12.55
C ARG A 218 -4.91 15.92 12.33
N GLY A 219 -5.18 14.62 12.29
CA GLY A 219 -6.55 14.08 12.16
C GLY A 219 -7.03 13.87 10.71
N LEU A 220 -6.15 13.99 9.71
CA LEU A 220 -6.49 13.72 8.31
C LEU A 220 -6.13 12.28 7.89
N GLY A 221 -6.66 11.86 6.75
CA GLY A 221 -6.19 10.67 6.03
C GLY A 221 -6.69 9.32 6.53
N ARG A 222 -7.67 9.28 7.43
CA ARG A 222 -8.37 8.03 7.77
C ARG A 222 -9.34 7.65 6.65
N VAL A 223 -9.24 6.41 6.22
CA VAL A 223 -9.99 5.84 5.09
C VAL A 223 -10.55 4.47 5.48
N GLU A 224 -11.50 3.99 4.70
CA GLU A 224 -12.06 2.65 4.80
C GLU A 224 -11.99 2.01 3.41
N LEU A 225 -11.74 0.70 3.38
CA LEU A 225 -11.58 -0.07 2.17
C LEU A 225 -12.63 -1.17 2.08
N SER A 226 -13.31 -1.25 0.94
CA SER A 226 -14.23 -2.34 0.61
C SER A 226 -13.82 -2.97 -0.72
N TRP A 227 -13.40 -4.22 -0.71
CA TRP A 227 -13.12 -4.98 -1.93
C TRP A 227 -14.41 -5.47 -2.57
N SER A 228 -14.54 -5.33 -3.89
CA SER A 228 -15.72 -5.76 -4.64
C SER A 228 -15.49 -7.06 -5.40
N SER A 229 -14.31 -7.23 -6.01
CA SER A 229 -14.02 -8.42 -6.80
C SER A 229 -12.53 -8.78 -6.82
N LEU A 230 -12.28 -10.08 -6.98
CA LEU A 230 -10.98 -10.65 -7.32
C LEU A 230 -11.12 -11.39 -8.64
N THR A 231 -10.40 -10.92 -9.65
CA THR A 231 -10.24 -11.63 -10.92
C THR A 231 -8.91 -12.39 -10.93
N ARG A 232 -8.89 -13.65 -11.37
CA ARG A 232 -7.67 -14.46 -11.56
C ARG A 232 -7.66 -15.09 -12.94
N ILE A 233 -6.51 -15.02 -13.61
CA ILE A 233 -6.25 -15.67 -14.89
C ILE A 233 -4.83 -16.22 -14.92
N ASP A 234 -4.67 -17.46 -15.39
CA ASP A 234 -3.35 -18.05 -15.64
C ASP A 234 -2.88 -17.81 -17.08
N ALA A 235 -1.59 -18.03 -17.32
CA ALA A 235 -0.98 -17.76 -18.61
C ALA A 235 -1.48 -18.67 -19.75
N ALA A 236 -1.85 -19.91 -19.45
CA ALA A 236 -2.37 -20.83 -20.45
C ALA A 236 -3.75 -20.37 -20.93
N THR A 237 -4.65 -20.10 -19.99
CA THR A 237 -6.00 -19.55 -20.24
C THR A 237 -5.93 -18.24 -21.01
N LEU A 238 -4.97 -17.35 -20.66
CA LEU A 238 -4.76 -16.09 -21.37
C LEU A 238 -4.37 -16.30 -22.84
N LEU A 239 -3.49 -17.27 -23.14
CA LEU A 239 -3.06 -17.58 -24.50
C LEU A 239 -4.16 -18.25 -25.33
N GLU A 240 -5.02 -19.03 -24.67
CA GLU A 240 -6.18 -19.68 -25.28
C GLU A 240 -7.34 -18.71 -25.54
N GLY A 241 -7.24 -17.46 -25.04
CA GLY A 241 -8.32 -16.47 -25.12
C GLY A 241 -9.51 -16.80 -24.21
N GLY A 242 -9.29 -17.60 -23.16
CA GLY A 242 -10.31 -17.95 -22.18
C GLY A 242 -10.63 -16.82 -21.21
N ASP A 243 -11.74 -16.98 -20.49
CA ASP A 243 -12.20 -16.00 -19.52
C ASP A 243 -11.51 -16.14 -18.17
N ALA A 244 -11.32 -15.01 -17.50
CA ALA A 244 -10.79 -14.99 -16.15
C ALA A 244 -11.84 -15.46 -15.13
N THR A 245 -11.37 -16.13 -14.08
CA THR A 245 -12.22 -16.48 -12.93
C THR A 245 -12.47 -15.27 -12.05
N CYS A 246 -13.71 -15.05 -11.61
CA CYS A 246 -14.08 -13.93 -10.74
C CYS A 246 -14.67 -14.45 -9.42
N SER A 247 -14.17 -13.91 -8.31
CA SER A 247 -14.67 -14.14 -6.95
C SER A 247 -15.19 -12.84 -6.36
N GLU A 248 -16.39 -12.88 -5.80
CA GLU A 248 -17.10 -11.74 -5.18
C GLU A 248 -17.77 -12.19 -3.88
N GLY A 249 -18.17 -11.24 -3.04
CA GLY A 249 -18.90 -11.51 -1.80
C GLY A 249 -18.17 -12.47 -0.86
N GLU A 250 -18.86 -13.50 -0.38
CA GLU A 250 -18.32 -14.49 0.57
C GLU A 250 -17.07 -15.21 0.02
N LYS A 251 -17.06 -15.61 -1.26
CA LYS A 251 -15.91 -16.26 -1.89
C LYS A 251 -14.65 -15.39 -1.87
N LEU A 252 -14.82 -14.08 -2.04
CA LEU A 252 -13.72 -13.13 -1.97
C LEU A 252 -13.17 -13.06 -0.54
N THR A 253 -14.05 -12.93 0.44
CA THR A 253 -13.71 -12.89 1.87
C THR A 253 -12.96 -14.16 2.30
N ASP A 254 -13.46 -15.34 1.91
CA ASP A 254 -12.83 -16.63 2.20
C ASP A 254 -11.44 -16.73 1.60
N THR A 255 -11.28 -16.29 0.34
CA THR A 255 -9.97 -16.26 -0.33
C THR A 255 -8.99 -15.37 0.42
N MET A 256 -9.41 -14.17 0.83
CA MET A 256 -8.56 -13.27 1.61
C MET A 256 -8.25 -13.81 3.01
N SER A 257 -9.18 -14.53 3.63
CA SER A 257 -8.95 -15.24 4.90
C SER A 257 -7.89 -16.32 4.73
N GLY A 258 -7.96 -17.10 3.66
CA GLY A 258 -6.94 -18.10 3.30
C GLY A 258 -5.54 -17.51 3.17
N TRP A 259 -5.39 -16.33 2.56
CA TRP A 259 -4.10 -15.65 2.47
C TRP A 259 -3.55 -15.21 3.84
N ARG A 260 -4.42 -14.75 4.75
CA ARG A 260 -4.01 -14.42 6.13
C ARG A 260 -3.57 -15.68 6.89
N THR A 261 -4.26 -16.80 6.71
CA THR A 261 -3.88 -18.10 7.29
C THR A 261 -2.51 -18.56 6.76
N ALA A 262 -2.27 -18.48 5.45
CA ALA A 262 -0.98 -18.82 4.86
C ALA A 262 0.17 -17.97 5.41
N LEU A 263 -0.07 -16.67 5.66
CA LEU A 263 0.90 -15.81 6.34
C LEU A 263 1.13 -16.24 7.79
N ALA A 264 0.08 -16.56 8.55
CA ALA A 264 0.20 -17.01 9.93
C ALA A 264 0.96 -18.34 10.05
N GLU A 265 0.72 -19.28 9.13
CA GLU A 265 1.46 -20.54 9.01
C GLU A 265 2.94 -20.30 8.70
N ARG A 266 3.25 -19.41 7.75
CA ARG A 266 4.64 -19.03 7.46
C ARG A 266 5.30 -18.36 8.67
N ALA A 267 4.52 -17.63 9.46
CA ALA A 267 4.95 -17.09 10.74
C ALA A 267 4.98 -18.15 11.87
N GLY A 268 4.74 -19.43 11.63
CA GLY A 268 4.73 -20.45 12.68
C GLY A 268 3.75 -20.13 13.83
N LEU A 269 2.69 -19.36 13.54
CA LEU A 269 1.65 -18.97 14.51
C LEU A 269 0.42 -19.90 14.44
N ALA A 270 0.44 -20.91 13.56
CA ALA A 270 -0.68 -21.81 13.36
C ALA A 270 -0.78 -22.88 14.47
N ALA A 271 -1.40 -22.48 15.59
CA ALA A 271 -2.09 -23.35 16.57
C ALA A 271 -3.07 -22.59 17.52
N ALA A 272 -3.53 -21.38 17.20
CA ALA A 272 -4.34 -20.57 18.13
C ALA A 272 -5.78 -20.24 17.67
N ALA A 273 -6.17 -20.53 16.43
CA ALA A 273 -7.45 -20.08 15.88
C ALA A 273 -8.64 -21.03 16.13
N SER A 274 -8.45 -22.18 16.80
CA SER A 274 -9.52 -23.16 17.07
C SER A 274 -10.07 -23.14 18.51
N ALA A 275 -9.75 -22.13 19.33
CA ALA A 275 -10.10 -22.10 20.76
C ALA A 275 -11.09 -21.00 21.18
N GLN A 276 -11.76 -20.30 20.26
CA GLN A 276 -12.73 -19.25 20.59
C GLN A 276 -14.15 -19.45 20.03
N GLU A 277 -14.51 -20.69 19.68
CA GLU A 277 -15.90 -21.14 19.56
C GLU A 277 -16.20 -22.10 20.71
N GLY A 278 -16.44 -21.57 21.91
CA GLY A 278 -16.67 -22.41 23.09
C GLY A 278 -16.68 -21.67 24.42
N ALA A 279 -17.39 -20.55 24.50
CA ALA A 279 -17.80 -19.98 25.78
C ALA A 279 -19.16 -19.29 25.59
N SER A 280 -20.20 -20.13 25.58
CA SER A 280 -21.56 -19.73 25.96
C SER A 280 -21.67 -19.72 27.48
#